data_AF-A0A2M9TBM5-F1
#
_entry.id   AF-A0A2M9TBM5-F1
#
_cell.length_a   1.000
_cell.length_b   1.000
_cell.length_c   1.000
_cell.angle_alpha   90.00
_cell.angle_beta   90.00
_cell.angle_gamma   90.00
#
_symmetry.space_group_name_H-M   'P 1'
#
loop_
_entity.id
_entity.type
_entity.pdbx_description
1 polymer ?
#
loop_
_entity_poly.entity_id
_entity_poly.type
_entity_poly.pdbx_seq_one_letter_code
_entity_poly.pdbx_strand_id
1 'polypeptide(L)'
;MEFWAEQIAEVGVAGIAADFGNSAEFEAEFGDLGSVALINNLYQQLFGRDAEAEGLQYWLDVLAEGTPLASIALEIANGAQGGDATGLQNKVTLANQFTALVASGEVAYDGADAAAYGRAFLATINENTNVENYDVQAVVDAIESGVLPVDTADLRSALEELREAEQAIEDFLAAALDNEDVAAVVNNDTAEAATRADIEGAVTATQNALVDELGIDQTEFASARANTKAGLIADERAERQKAIEDAQDDLDAANAAINAISGLRVALNNYTNAVAASEAADAALASAAADADGAEVAFANRNDAYDVAGISYEDAEGPVATRADATLVVVNNETVLQLNAQGQYVIPQGLPVADYPGLSALQAALQAEKAASTTAATALQTQQARETTFNNIELTTAQEEALIAAGFTGDLDAAGIAGTISGLEGAVEAAQNTLTDLNEAVAAWEAVVALEAELTSLEEAREAAFDAINDSVEDGGLGFTLLTLADDATDANDVFLFADDVANPASIDNFGDAGVDRIFFGPDYKLVQLAEGETINDRVGSASDLEIFWSQGDTGLQLFVEAGAEAGRDLNDDNITTITLTGVNAEDISFTSGFLAAGSIA
;
A
#
# COMPACT_ATOMS: atom_id res chain seq x y z
N MET A 1 -19.90 -49.65 16.08
CA MET A 1 -18.64 -49.50 16.87
C MET A 1 -18.63 -50.31 18.16
N GLU A 2 -19.72 -50.39 18.96
CA GLU A 2 -19.73 -51.16 20.23
C GLU A 2 -19.26 -52.61 20.07
N PHE A 3 -19.72 -53.31 19.02
CA PHE A 3 -19.29 -54.69 18.73
C PHE A 3 -17.77 -54.83 18.55
N TRP A 4 -17.15 -54.00 17.72
CA TRP A 4 -15.71 -54.10 17.43
C TRP A 4 -14.85 -53.62 18.61
N ALA A 5 -15.30 -52.61 19.37
CA ALA A 5 -14.63 -52.18 20.58
C ALA A 5 -14.65 -53.26 21.68
N GLU A 6 -15.77 -54.00 21.82
CA GLU A 6 -15.88 -55.15 22.71
C GLU A 6 -14.98 -56.31 22.27
N GLN A 7 -14.92 -56.61 20.97
CA GLN A 7 -14.00 -57.63 20.44
C GLN A 7 -12.53 -57.25 20.65
N ILE A 8 -12.14 -55.97 20.52
CA ILE A 8 -10.75 -55.54 20.74
C ILE A 8 -10.36 -55.78 22.20
N ALA A 9 -11.28 -55.52 23.14
CA ALA A 9 -11.06 -55.76 24.56
C ALA A 9 -10.99 -57.26 24.92
N GLU A 10 -11.62 -58.13 24.11
CA GLU A 10 -11.69 -59.57 24.35
C GLU A 10 -10.50 -60.35 23.79
N VAL A 11 -10.11 -60.10 22.53
CA VAL A 11 -9.08 -60.90 21.84
C VAL A 11 -7.84 -60.09 21.42
N GLY A 12 -7.84 -58.78 21.65
CA GLY A 12 -6.76 -57.87 21.26
C GLY A 12 -6.71 -57.60 19.74
N VAL A 13 -6.00 -56.53 19.35
CA VAL A 13 -5.89 -56.12 17.93
C VAL A 13 -5.32 -57.23 17.05
N ALA A 14 -4.35 -58.00 17.55
CA ALA A 14 -3.77 -59.14 16.84
C ALA A 14 -4.73 -60.33 16.69
N GLY A 15 -5.64 -60.55 17.66
CA GLY A 15 -6.67 -61.58 17.58
C GLY A 15 -7.73 -61.24 16.54
N ILE A 16 -8.18 -59.98 16.52
CA ILE A 16 -9.10 -59.47 15.50
C ILE A 16 -8.49 -59.53 14.11
N ALA A 17 -7.22 -59.13 13.97
CA ALA A 17 -6.51 -59.23 12.70
C ALA A 17 -6.55 -60.68 12.19
N ALA A 18 -6.25 -61.67 13.04
CA ALA A 18 -6.34 -63.07 12.67
C ALA A 18 -7.77 -63.51 12.28
N ASP A 19 -8.80 -63.00 12.95
CA ASP A 19 -10.20 -63.31 12.63
C ASP A 19 -10.64 -62.71 11.28
N PHE A 20 -10.22 -61.48 10.95
CA PHE A 20 -10.45 -60.86 9.64
C PHE A 20 -9.76 -61.64 8.51
N GLY A 21 -8.52 -62.09 8.72
CA GLY A 21 -7.77 -62.88 7.74
C GLY A 21 -8.34 -64.28 7.49
N ASN A 22 -9.26 -64.76 8.33
CA ASN A 22 -9.98 -66.03 8.16
C ASN A 22 -11.47 -65.84 7.80
N SER A 23 -11.89 -64.61 7.49
CA SER A 23 -13.27 -64.29 7.14
C SER A 23 -13.64 -64.76 5.72
N ALA A 24 -14.94 -65.03 5.50
CA ALA A 24 -15.43 -65.43 4.18
C ALA A 24 -15.30 -64.31 3.15
N GLU A 25 -15.41 -63.07 3.61
CA GLU A 25 -15.20 -61.84 2.85
C GLU A 25 -13.73 -61.71 2.40
N PHE A 26 -12.77 -62.05 3.27
CA PHE A 26 -11.35 -62.06 2.92
C PHE A 26 -11.02 -63.14 1.88
N GLU A 27 -11.56 -64.36 2.04
CA GLU A 27 -11.38 -65.43 1.03
C GLU A 27 -12.01 -65.05 -0.33
N ALA A 28 -13.17 -64.39 -0.32
CA ALA A 28 -13.87 -63.98 -1.54
C ALA A 28 -13.14 -62.85 -2.29
N GLU A 29 -12.53 -61.90 -1.58
CA GLU A 29 -11.87 -60.73 -2.18
C GLU A 29 -10.39 -60.99 -2.51
N PHE A 30 -9.69 -61.79 -1.70
CA PHE A 30 -8.23 -61.92 -1.76
C PHE A 30 -7.72 -63.36 -1.93
N GLY A 31 -8.59 -64.38 -1.81
CA GLY A 31 -8.19 -65.80 -1.78
C GLY A 31 -7.54 -66.34 -3.06
N ASP A 32 -7.81 -65.71 -4.21
CA ASP A 32 -7.24 -66.09 -5.51
C ASP A 32 -5.92 -65.37 -5.84
N LEU A 33 -5.47 -64.42 -5.00
CA LEU A 33 -4.24 -63.65 -5.23
C LEU A 33 -2.99 -64.44 -4.82
N GLY A 34 -1.93 -64.34 -5.64
CA GLY A 34 -0.61 -64.85 -5.27
C GLY A 34 0.05 -64.02 -4.16
N SER A 35 0.96 -64.61 -3.38
CA SER A 35 1.60 -63.97 -2.22
C SER A 35 2.23 -62.59 -2.52
N VAL A 36 2.80 -62.40 -3.71
CA VAL A 36 3.35 -61.10 -4.14
C VAL A 36 2.25 -60.04 -4.28
N ALA A 37 1.15 -60.39 -4.94
CA ALA A 37 0.02 -59.50 -5.12
C ALA A 37 -0.66 -59.17 -3.78
N LEU A 38 -0.71 -60.14 -2.85
CA LEU A 38 -1.25 -59.92 -1.50
C LEU A 38 -0.43 -58.89 -0.71
N ILE A 39 0.90 -59.01 -0.69
CA ILE A 39 1.75 -58.06 0.03
C ILE A 39 1.69 -56.66 -0.62
N ASN A 40 1.78 -56.57 -1.95
CA ASN A 40 1.65 -55.27 -2.62
C ASN A 40 0.27 -54.66 -2.39
N ASN A 41 -0.79 -55.46 -2.34
CA ASN A 41 -2.13 -54.95 -2.03
C ASN A 41 -2.22 -54.36 -0.61
N LEU A 42 -1.52 -54.93 0.38
CA LEU A 42 -1.42 -54.31 1.72
C LEU A 42 -0.74 -52.94 1.67
N TYR A 43 0.37 -52.84 0.94
CA TYR A 43 1.09 -51.57 0.77
C TYR A 43 0.24 -50.54 0.01
N GLN A 44 -0.50 -50.95 -1.00
CA GLN A 44 -1.42 -50.08 -1.73
C GLN A 44 -2.56 -49.58 -0.82
N GLN A 45 -3.15 -50.44 0.00
CA GLN A 45 -4.23 -50.03 0.91
C GLN A 45 -3.74 -49.11 2.03
N LEU A 46 -2.56 -49.39 2.59
CA LEU A 46 -2.01 -48.63 3.71
C LEU A 46 -1.35 -47.32 3.25
N PHE A 47 -0.60 -47.36 2.15
CA PHE A 47 0.33 -46.30 1.74
C PHE A 47 0.13 -45.81 0.29
N GLY A 48 -0.75 -46.43 -0.51
CA GLY A 48 -1.00 -46.00 -1.90
C GLY A 48 0.15 -46.27 -2.87
N ARG A 49 1.07 -47.19 -2.52
CA ARG A 49 2.24 -47.54 -3.33
C ARG A 49 2.54 -49.03 -3.24
N ASP A 50 3.39 -49.54 -4.14
CA ASP A 50 3.90 -50.91 -4.03
C ASP A 50 5.03 -50.99 -3.00
N ALA A 51 5.26 -52.20 -2.47
CA ALA A 51 6.38 -52.47 -1.58
C ALA A 51 7.71 -52.37 -2.34
N GLU A 52 8.75 -51.88 -1.68
CA GLU A 52 10.11 -51.90 -2.21
C GLU A 52 10.59 -53.35 -2.36
N ALA A 53 11.49 -53.62 -3.31
CA ALA A 53 11.93 -54.97 -3.61
C ALA A 53 12.44 -55.74 -2.37
N GLU A 54 13.23 -55.07 -1.52
CA GLU A 54 13.74 -55.64 -0.28
C GLU A 54 12.64 -55.84 0.79
N GLY A 55 11.71 -54.89 0.92
CA GLY A 55 10.58 -54.97 1.85
C GLY A 55 9.59 -56.06 1.46
N LEU A 56 9.24 -56.12 0.18
CA LEU A 56 8.41 -57.17 -0.41
C LEU A 56 8.98 -58.56 -0.13
N GLN A 57 10.28 -58.77 -0.37
CA GLN A 57 10.93 -60.05 -0.12
C GLN A 57 10.90 -60.43 1.37
N TYR A 58 11.11 -59.47 2.27
CA TYR A 58 11.02 -59.71 3.71
C TYR A 58 9.62 -60.18 4.12
N TRP A 59 8.57 -59.49 3.68
CA TRP A 59 7.19 -59.87 4.03
C TRP A 59 6.74 -61.19 3.40
N LEU A 60 7.25 -61.54 2.22
CA LEU A 60 7.03 -62.85 1.61
C LEU A 60 7.62 -63.98 2.45
N ASP A 61 8.81 -63.78 3.02
CA ASP A 61 9.43 -64.77 3.91
C ASP A 61 8.63 -64.91 5.22
N VAL A 62 8.18 -63.79 5.80
CA VAL A 62 7.32 -63.76 7.01
C VAL A 62 5.97 -64.45 6.78
N LEU A 63 5.38 -64.28 5.59
CA LEU A 63 4.15 -64.97 5.18
C LEU A 63 4.38 -66.46 4.99
N ALA A 64 5.50 -66.87 4.40
CA ALA A 64 5.87 -68.27 4.20
C ALA A 64 6.13 -69.03 5.51
N GLU A 65 6.53 -68.31 6.57
CA GLU A 65 6.67 -68.84 7.93
C GLU A 65 5.32 -69.10 8.63
N GLY A 66 4.20 -68.73 8.00
CA GLY A 66 2.85 -68.99 8.49
C GLY A 66 2.25 -67.85 9.31
N THR A 67 2.85 -66.65 9.24
CA THR A 67 2.28 -65.45 9.87
C THR A 67 1.00 -65.03 9.14
N PRO A 68 -0.12 -64.82 9.84
CA PRO A 68 -1.36 -64.37 9.20
C PRO A 68 -1.18 -63.02 8.49
N LEU A 69 -1.79 -62.87 7.31
CA LEU A 69 -1.65 -61.65 6.49
C LEU A 69 -2.06 -60.38 7.25
N ALA A 70 -3.06 -60.47 8.11
CA ALA A 70 -3.51 -59.34 8.91
C ALA A 70 -2.53 -58.94 10.03
N SER A 71 -1.77 -59.91 10.58
CA SER A 71 -0.65 -59.60 11.48
C SER A 71 0.48 -58.90 10.72
N ILE A 72 0.74 -59.32 9.48
CA ILE A 72 1.70 -58.64 8.60
C ILE A 72 1.23 -57.21 8.29
N ALA A 73 -0.05 -56.99 7.97
CA ALA A 73 -0.61 -55.66 7.72
C ALA A 73 -0.44 -54.72 8.94
N LEU A 74 -0.66 -55.23 10.15
CA LEU A 74 -0.48 -54.46 11.39
C LEU A 74 0.99 -54.08 11.62
N GLU A 75 1.93 -55.00 11.39
CA GLU A 75 3.36 -54.72 11.52
C GLU A 75 3.85 -53.74 10.45
N ILE A 76 3.34 -53.83 9.22
CA ILE A 76 3.59 -52.86 8.15
C ILE A 76 3.10 -51.47 8.58
N ALA A 77 1.86 -51.37 9.05
CA ALA A 77 1.27 -50.10 9.52
C ALA A 77 2.05 -49.50 10.70
N ASN A 78 2.45 -50.32 11.68
CA ASN A 78 3.27 -49.87 12.82
C ASN A 78 4.68 -49.45 12.42
N GLY A 79 5.19 -49.99 11.32
CA GLY A 79 6.49 -49.66 10.75
C GLY A 79 6.50 -48.42 9.85
N ALA A 80 5.36 -47.77 9.63
CA ALA A 80 5.24 -46.60 8.77
C ALA A 80 6.12 -45.44 9.24
N GLN A 81 6.78 -44.76 8.29
CA GLN A 81 7.67 -43.63 8.55
C GLN A 81 7.51 -42.55 7.46
N GLY A 82 7.87 -41.31 7.77
CA GLY A 82 7.81 -40.21 6.78
C GLY A 82 6.41 -40.01 6.20
N GLY A 83 6.33 -39.95 4.88
CA GLY A 83 5.07 -39.83 4.13
C GLY A 83 4.05 -40.94 4.45
N ASP A 84 4.50 -42.21 4.50
CA ASP A 84 3.64 -43.35 4.85
C ASP A 84 2.95 -43.19 6.21
N ALA A 85 3.66 -42.66 7.21
CA ALA A 85 3.10 -42.42 8.54
C ALA A 85 2.04 -41.30 8.52
N THR A 86 2.29 -40.25 7.73
CA THR A 86 1.38 -39.11 7.57
C THR A 86 0.11 -39.55 6.84
N GLY A 87 0.25 -40.25 5.71
CA GLY A 87 -0.89 -40.76 4.95
C GLY A 87 -1.76 -41.75 5.74
N LEU A 88 -1.14 -42.63 6.53
CA LEU A 88 -1.87 -43.53 7.41
C LEU A 88 -2.64 -42.77 8.52
N GLN A 89 -2.03 -41.74 9.11
CA GLN A 89 -2.69 -40.88 10.10
C GLN A 89 -3.86 -40.09 9.50
N ASN A 90 -3.73 -39.62 8.26
CA ASN A 90 -4.80 -38.93 7.54
C ASN A 90 -6.00 -39.86 7.31
N LYS A 91 -5.74 -41.09 6.81
CA LYS A 91 -6.77 -42.13 6.63
C LYS A 91 -7.52 -42.42 7.92
N VAL A 92 -6.80 -42.60 9.04
CA VAL A 92 -7.42 -42.86 10.35
C VAL A 92 -8.29 -41.69 10.80
N THR A 93 -7.81 -40.46 10.62
CA THR A 93 -8.55 -39.25 11.01
C THR A 93 -9.87 -39.13 10.26
N LEU A 94 -9.83 -39.22 8.92
CA LEU A 94 -11.02 -39.10 8.08
C LEU A 94 -11.95 -40.32 8.18
N ALA A 95 -11.43 -41.53 8.35
CA ALA A 95 -12.24 -42.72 8.62
C ALA A 95 -13.07 -42.59 9.91
N ASN A 96 -12.48 -42.02 10.96
CA ASN A 96 -13.18 -41.77 12.22
C ASN A 96 -14.28 -40.72 12.05
N GLN A 97 -14.02 -39.65 11.31
CA GLN A 97 -15.04 -38.64 10.99
C GLN A 97 -16.19 -39.24 10.17
N PHE A 98 -15.86 -39.99 9.09
CA PHE A 98 -16.84 -40.68 8.25
C PHE A 98 -17.72 -41.62 9.08
N THR A 99 -17.11 -42.43 9.95
CA THR A 99 -17.84 -43.35 10.81
C THR A 99 -18.75 -42.62 11.80
N ALA A 100 -18.32 -41.47 12.33
CA ALA A 100 -19.14 -40.67 13.23
C ALA A 100 -20.36 -40.06 12.52
N LEU A 101 -20.18 -39.55 11.29
CA LEU A 101 -21.23 -38.96 10.47
C LEU A 101 -22.24 -40.01 9.99
N VAL A 102 -21.78 -41.19 9.54
CA VAL A 102 -22.67 -42.32 9.22
C VAL A 102 -23.49 -42.76 10.44
N ALA A 103 -22.90 -42.76 11.63
CA ALA A 103 -23.59 -43.16 12.86
C ALA A 103 -24.64 -42.14 13.35
N SER A 104 -24.49 -40.86 12.99
CA SER A 104 -25.40 -39.78 13.39
C SER A 104 -26.40 -39.38 12.30
N GLY A 105 -26.15 -39.74 11.04
CA GLY A 105 -26.92 -39.33 9.87
C GLY A 105 -28.12 -40.23 9.53
N GLU A 106 -28.82 -39.87 8.43
CA GLU A 106 -29.96 -40.62 7.88
C GLU A 106 -29.55 -41.63 6.78
N VAL A 107 -28.33 -41.52 6.26
CA VAL A 107 -27.81 -42.37 5.17
C VAL A 107 -27.41 -43.75 5.70
N ALA A 108 -27.98 -44.81 5.12
CA ALA A 108 -27.69 -46.18 5.53
C ALA A 108 -26.39 -46.70 4.91
N TYR A 109 -25.41 -47.05 5.75
CA TYR A 109 -24.19 -47.75 5.32
C TYR A 109 -24.35 -49.25 5.56
N ASP A 110 -24.88 -49.97 4.56
CA ASP A 110 -25.13 -51.42 4.60
C ASP A 110 -24.83 -52.08 3.24
N GLY A 111 -24.43 -53.35 3.27
CA GLY A 111 -24.17 -54.15 2.07
C GLY A 111 -22.78 -53.94 1.44
N ALA A 112 -22.54 -54.72 0.38
CA ALA A 112 -21.24 -54.77 -0.30
C ALA A 112 -20.91 -53.48 -1.05
N ASP A 113 -21.92 -52.80 -1.60
CA ASP A 113 -21.74 -51.57 -2.40
C ASP A 113 -21.28 -50.40 -1.52
N ALA A 114 -21.91 -50.18 -0.36
CA ALA A 114 -21.47 -49.17 0.62
C ALA A 114 -20.07 -49.47 1.16
N ALA A 115 -19.74 -50.75 1.40
CA ALA A 115 -18.40 -51.16 1.80
C ALA A 115 -17.35 -50.90 0.71
N ALA A 116 -17.70 -51.10 -0.57
CA ALA A 116 -16.83 -50.77 -1.70
C ALA A 116 -16.64 -49.25 -1.82
N TYR A 117 -17.70 -48.47 -1.63
CA TYR A 117 -17.64 -47.00 -1.60
C TYR A 117 -16.69 -46.48 -0.50
N GLY A 118 -16.82 -46.98 0.74
CA GLY A 118 -15.93 -46.58 1.83
C GLY A 118 -14.47 -46.96 1.58
N ARG A 119 -14.19 -48.09 0.91
CA ARG A 119 -12.82 -48.44 0.48
C ARG A 119 -12.30 -47.48 -0.59
N ALA A 120 -13.14 -47.13 -1.56
CA ALA A 120 -12.78 -46.17 -2.60
C ALA A 120 -12.46 -44.79 -1.98
N PHE A 121 -13.26 -44.32 -1.01
CA PHE A 121 -12.98 -43.10 -0.26
C PHE A 121 -11.61 -43.16 0.44
N LEU A 122 -11.33 -44.22 1.20
CA LEU A 122 -10.04 -44.31 1.88
C LEU A 122 -8.86 -44.43 0.92
N ALA A 123 -9.08 -44.96 -0.28
CA ALA A 123 -8.04 -45.04 -1.31
C ALA A 123 -7.64 -43.66 -1.86
N THR A 124 -8.51 -42.64 -1.82
CA THR A 124 -8.16 -41.28 -2.27
C THR A 124 -7.27 -40.53 -1.28
N ILE A 125 -7.16 -41.00 -0.05
CA ILE A 125 -6.43 -40.30 1.02
C ILE A 125 -4.96 -40.71 1.00
N ASN A 126 -4.06 -39.73 1.07
CA ASN A 126 -2.61 -39.92 1.10
C ASN A 126 -1.94 -38.93 2.08
N GLU A 127 -0.62 -38.83 2.03
CA GLU A 127 0.17 -37.97 2.91
C GLU A 127 -0.07 -36.46 2.72
N ASN A 128 -0.54 -36.04 1.55
CA ASN A 128 -0.80 -34.64 1.20
C ASN A 128 -2.25 -34.21 1.49
N THR A 129 -3.15 -35.14 1.84
CA THR A 129 -4.55 -34.81 2.11
C THR A 129 -4.71 -33.91 3.34
N ASN A 130 -5.29 -32.72 3.17
CA ASN A 130 -5.63 -31.84 4.28
C ASN A 130 -6.89 -32.27 5.03
N VAL A 131 -6.67 -32.93 6.15
CA VAL A 131 -7.75 -33.48 7.00
C VAL A 131 -8.60 -32.43 7.71
N GLU A 132 -8.14 -31.18 7.82
CA GLU A 132 -8.90 -30.11 8.48
C GLU A 132 -10.01 -29.57 7.58
N ASN A 133 -9.75 -29.51 6.27
CA ASN A 133 -10.65 -28.91 5.29
C ASN A 133 -11.40 -29.95 4.42
N TYR A 134 -11.13 -31.25 4.60
CA TYR A 134 -11.77 -32.33 3.85
C TYR A 134 -13.29 -32.42 4.14
N ASP A 135 -14.13 -32.34 3.11
CA ASP A 135 -15.59 -32.45 3.26
C ASP A 135 -16.06 -33.91 3.36
N VAL A 136 -15.91 -34.48 4.56
CA VAL A 136 -16.36 -35.85 4.83
C VAL A 136 -17.90 -35.95 4.80
N GLN A 137 -18.63 -34.85 4.98
CA GLN A 137 -20.09 -34.86 4.91
C GLN A 137 -20.57 -35.08 3.47
N ALA A 138 -19.95 -34.41 2.49
CA ALA A 138 -20.22 -34.67 1.07
C ALA A 138 -19.98 -36.13 0.68
N VAL A 139 -18.94 -36.77 1.25
CA VAL A 139 -18.67 -38.20 1.04
C VAL A 139 -19.79 -39.06 1.64
N VAL A 140 -20.30 -38.72 2.82
CA VAL A 140 -21.42 -39.46 3.42
C VAL A 140 -22.71 -39.26 2.62
N ASP A 141 -23.01 -38.05 2.16
CA ASP A 141 -24.22 -37.76 1.41
C ASP A 141 -24.24 -38.44 0.03
N ALA A 142 -23.06 -38.72 -0.54
CA ALA A 142 -22.90 -39.38 -1.83
C ALA A 142 -22.85 -40.91 -1.76
N ILE A 143 -23.02 -41.54 -0.57
CA ILE A 143 -23.07 -43.01 -0.44
C ILE A 143 -24.19 -43.60 -1.32
N GLU A 144 -25.35 -42.95 -1.40
CA GLU A 144 -26.49 -43.45 -2.18
C GLU A 144 -26.26 -43.38 -3.70
N SER A 145 -25.49 -42.39 -4.18
CA SER A 145 -25.12 -42.29 -5.60
C SER A 145 -24.01 -43.27 -5.97
N GLY A 146 -23.20 -43.69 -5.00
CA GLY A 146 -22.05 -44.56 -5.20
C GLY A 146 -20.87 -43.89 -5.89
N VAL A 147 -20.93 -42.58 -6.14
CA VAL A 147 -19.89 -41.78 -6.78
C VAL A 147 -19.20 -40.92 -5.72
N LEU A 148 -17.87 -41.02 -5.60
CA LEU A 148 -17.13 -40.21 -4.65
C LEU A 148 -17.17 -38.74 -5.06
N PRO A 149 -17.42 -37.80 -4.14
CA PRO A 149 -17.19 -36.40 -4.42
C PRO A 149 -15.69 -36.19 -4.66
N VAL A 150 -15.37 -35.24 -5.52
CA VAL A 150 -13.97 -34.91 -5.78
C VAL A 150 -13.45 -34.04 -4.64
N ASP A 151 -12.44 -34.51 -3.92
CA ASP A 151 -11.75 -33.70 -2.91
C ASP A 151 -11.02 -32.54 -3.59
N THR A 152 -11.31 -31.34 -3.09
CA THR A 152 -10.79 -30.06 -3.61
C THR A 152 -10.35 -29.16 -2.48
N ALA A 153 -10.26 -29.67 -1.25
CA ALA A 153 -9.98 -28.83 -0.08
C ALA A 153 -8.67 -28.06 -0.22
N ASP A 154 -7.61 -28.73 -0.70
CA ASP A 154 -6.30 -28.12 -0.92
C ASP A 154 -6.28 -27.17 -2.12
N LEU A 155 -6.90 -27.57 -3.23
CA LEU A 155 -7.04 -26.72 -4.41
C LEU A 155 -7.83 -25.45 -4.09
N ARG A 156 -8.92 -25.57 -3.33
CA ARG A 156 -9.70 -24.44 -2.86
C ARG A 156 -8.88 -23.49 -2.01
N SER A 157 -8.17 -24.04 -1.02
CA SER A 157 -7.33 -23.23 -0.12
C SER A 157 -6.26 -22.48 -0.92
N ALA A 158 -5.59 -23.15 -1.87
CA ALA A 158 -4.57 -22.53 -2.71
C ALA A 158 -5.14 -21.44 -3.65
N LEU A 159 -6.34 -21.63 -4.21
CA LEU A 159 -7.02 -20.60 -5.00
C LEU A 159 -7.49 -19.41 -4.16
N GLU A 160 -7.92 -19.65 -2.92
CA GLU A 160 -8.26 -18.60 -1.96
C GLU A 160 -7.01 -17.79 -1.57
N GLU A 161 -5.89 -18.46 -1.26
CA GLU A 161 -4.60 -17.82 -0.98
C GLU A 161 -4.10 -17.00 -2.17
N LEU A 162 -4.25 -17.51 -3.41
CA LEU A 162 -3.89 -16.76 -4.62
C LEU A 162 -4.74 -15.49 -4.75
N ARG A 163 -6.06 -15.57 -4.54
CA ARG A 163 -6.94 -14.39 -4.58
C ARG A 163 -6.59 -13.37 -3.50
N GLU A 164 -6.29 -13.83 -2.29
CA GLU A 164 -5.88 -12.95 -1.19
C GLU A 164 -4.54 -12.25 -1.51
N ALA A 165 -3.59 -12.96 -2.11
CA ALA A 165 -2.32 -12.37 -2.53
C ALA A 165 -2.50 -11.34 -3.66
N GLU A 166 -3.37 -11.61 -4.63
CA GLU A 166 -3.70 -10.67 -5.71
C GLU A 166 -4.39 -9.41 -5.18
N GLN A 167 -5.37 -9.55 -4.29
CA GLN A 167 -6.03 -8.41 -3.63
C GLN A 167 -5.05 -7.59 -2.79
N ALA A 168 -4.13 -8.26 -2.08
CA ALA A 168 -3.14 -7.57 -1.27
C ALA A 168 -2.21 -6.68 -2.12
N ILE A 169 -1.86 -7.12 -3.34
CA ILE A 169 -1.09 -6.31 -4.29
C ILE A 169 -1.92 -5.11 -4.76
N GLU A 170 -3.19 -5.31 -5.12
CA GLU A 170 -4.08 -4.23 -5.57
C GLU A 170 -4.24 -3.16 -4.48
N ASP A 171 -4.57 -3.57 -3.26
CA ASP A 171 -4.73 -2.69 -2.10
C ASP A 171 -3.43 -1.93 -1.79
N PHE A 172 -2.30 -2.62 -1.87
CA PHE A 172 -0.98 -2.02 -1.67
C PHE A 172 -0.68 -0.96 -2.74
N LEU A 173 -0.93 -1.26 -4.02
CA LEU A 173 -0.68 -0.33 -5.12
C LEU A 173 -1.61 0.89 -5.06
N ALA A 174 -2.85 0.73 -4.59
CA ALA A 174 -3.75 1.85 -4.30
C ALA A 174 -3.19 2.73 -3.17
N ALA A 175 -2.76 2.12 -2.07
CA ALA A 175 -2.19 2.84 -0.92
C ALA A 175 -0.84 3.51 -1.24
N ALA A 176 -0.05 2.97 -2.18
CA ALA A 176 1.22 3.54 -2.57
C ALA A 176 1.11 4.97 -3.14
N LEU A 177 -0.07 5.36 -3.65
CA LEU A 177 -0.34 6.73 -4.12
C LEU A 177 -0.34 7.79 -3.01
N ASP A 178 -0.49 7.40 -1.74
CA ASP A 178 -0.38 8.33 -0.61
C ASP A 178 1.05 8.85 -0.42
N ASN A 179 2.04 8.17 -1.01
CA ASN A 179 3.42 8.64 -1.04
C ASN A 179 3.60 9.71 -2.12
N GLU A 180 4.04 10.91 -1.73
CA GLU A 180 4.19 12.07 -2.63
C GLU A 180 5.15 11.81 -3.80
N ASP A 181 6.24 11.06 -3.57
CA ASP A 181 7.22 10.73 -4.61
C ASP A 181 6.66 9.74 -5.64
N VAL A 182 5.85 8.78 -5.19
CA VAL A 182 5.12 7.85 -6.09
C VAL A 182 4.05 8.61 -6.89
N ALA A 183 3.24 9.43 -6.22
CA ALA A 183 2.21 10.25 -6.88
C ALA A 183 2.80 11.20 -7.94
N ALA A 184 3.98 11.77 -7.65
CA ALA A 184 4.69 12.64 -8.58
C ALA A 184 5.13 11.91 -9.87
N VAL A 185 5.50 10.63 -9.79
CA VAL A 185 5.85 9.81 -10.96
C VAL A 185 4.62 9.42 -11.76
N VAL A 186 3.54 9.02 -11.09
CA VAL A 186 2.25 8.68 -11.73
C VAL A 186 1.70 9.87 -12.53
N ASN A 187 1.80 11.09 -11.96
CA ASN A 187 1.45 12.35 -12.62
C ASN A 187 0.04 12.31 -13.27
N ASN A 188 -0.92 11.72 -12.55
CA ASN A 188 -2.29 11.60 -12.97
C ASN A 188 -3.22 11.65 -11.75
N ASP A 189 -3.86 12.80 -11.53
CA ASP A 189 -4.76 13.05 -10.39
C ASP A 189 -6.02 12.17 -10.38
N THR A 190 -6.28 11.39 -11.45
CA THR A 190 -7.40 10.43 -11.51
C THR A 190 -6.96 8.98 -11.43
N ALA A 191 -5.68 8.70 -11.16
CA ALA A 191 -5.22 7.33 -10.96
C ALA A 191 -5.78 6.77 -9.65
N GLU A 192 -6.29 5.53 -9.70
CA GLU A 192 -6.83 4.82 -8.52
C GLU A 192 -5.79 3.91 -7.85
N ALA A 193 -4.73 3.54 -8.59
CA ALA A 193 -3.58 2.80 -8.07
C ALA A 193 -2.29 3.17 -8.81
N ALA A 194 -1.16 2.99 -8.14
CA ALA A 194 0.17 3.00 -8.76
C ALA A 194 0.44 1.68 -9.50
N THR A 195 1.48 1.65 -10.32
CA THR A 195 2.03 0.41 -10.88
C THR A 195 3.41 0.13 -10.29
N ARG A 196 3.91 -1.11 -10.48
CA ARG A 196 5.32 -1.41 -10.18
C ARG A 196 6.29 -0.42 -10.85
N ALA A 197 6.05 -0.09 -12.12
CA ALA A 197 6.91 0.82 -12.85
C ALA A 197 6.92 2.23 -12.25
N ASP A 198 5.81 2.67 -11.65
CA ASP A 198 5.73 3.95 -10.95
C ASP A 198 6.57 3.94 -9.66
N ILE A 199 6.51 2.85 -8.89
CA ILE A 199 7.33 2.69 -7.68
C ILE A 199 8.81 2.60 -8.03
N GLU A 200 9.20 1.81 -9.04
CA GLU A 200 10.58 1.76 -9.54
C GLU A 200 11.07 3.13 -10.05
N GLY A 201 10.17 3.87 -10.71
CA GLY A 201 10.41 5.24 -11.14
C GLY A 201 10.66 6.19 -9.96
N ALA A 202 9.87 6.07 -8.88
CA ALA A 202 10.01 6.86 -7.66
C ALA A 202 11.30 6.53 -6.91
N VAL A 203 11.67 5.26 -6.80
CA VAL A 203 12.98 4.81 -6.28
C VAL A 203 14.12 5.46 -7.06
N THR A 204 14.03 5.48 -8.39
CA THR A 204 15.05 6.11 -9.24
C THR A 204 15.11 7.63 -9.03
N ALA A 205 13.96 8.31 -8.96
CA ALA A 205 13.87 9.76 -8.80
C ALA A 205 14.47 10.23 -7.46
N THR A 206 14.02 9.62 -6.36
CA THR A 206 14.51 9.91 -5.00
C THR A 206 15.98 9.54 -4.82
N GLN A 207 16.46 8.46 -5.43
CA GLN A 207 17.88 8.09 -5.45
C GLN A 207 18.72 9.18 -6.11
N ASN A 208 18.28 9.72 -7.25
CA ASN A 208 18.99 10.79 -7.94
C ASN A 208 19.04 12.06 -7.08
N ALA A 209 17.92 12.44 -6.43
CA ALA A 209 17.89 13.58 -5.52
C ALA A 209 18.85 13.39 -4.34
N LEU A 210 18.88 12.21 -3.73
CA LEU A 210 19.83 11.89 -2.66
C LEU A 210 21.27 11.94 -3.14
N VAL A 211 21.57 11.40 -4.32
CA VAL A 211 22.93 11.43 -4.89
C VAL A 211 23.39 12.86 -5.16
N ASP A 212 22.51 13.71 -5.68
CA ASP A 212 22.80 15.13 -5.91
C ASP A 212 23.16 15.82 -4.58
N GLU A 213 22.46 15.47 -3.51
CA GLU A 213 22.74 15.98 -2.16
C GLU A 213 24.06 15.44 -1.60
N LEU A 214 24.37 14.17 -1.82
CA LEU A 214 25.65 13.56 -1.44
C LEU A 214 26.84 14.10 -2.27
N GLY A 215 26.58 14.75 -3.42
CA GLY A 215 27.63 15.26 -4.30
C GLY A 215 28.50 14.15 -4.93
N ILE A 216 27.97 12.95 -5.09
CA ILE A 216 28.67 11.77 -5.62
C ILE A 216 28.16 11.36 -7.01
N ASP A 217 28.84 10.41 -7.66
CA ASP A 217 28.40 9.89 -8.95
C ASP A 217 27.21 8.92 -8.80
N GLN A 218 26.17 9.09 -9.62
CA GLN A 218 24.96 8.26 -9.61
C GLN A 218 25.26 6.77 -9.82
N THR A 219 26.21 6.43 -10.69
CA THR A 219 26.57 5.03 -10.96
C THR A 219 27.33 4.39 -9.80
N GLU A 220 28.12 5.18 -9.07
CA GLU A 220 28.81 4.72 -7.87
C GLU A 220 27.83 4.40 -6.75
N PHE A 221 26.84 5.27 -6.51
CA PHE A 221 25.82 5.01 -5.49
C PHE A 221 24.90 3.85 -5.88
N ALA A 222 24.39 3.81 -7.12
CA ALA A 222 23.49 2.77 -7.59
C ALA A 222 24.11 1.36 -7.45
N SER A 223 25.38 1.20 -7.80
CA SER A 223 26.11 -0.07 -7.76
C SER A 223 26.64 -0.46 -6.37
N ALA A 224 26.60 0.46 -5.40
CA ALA A 224 27.05 0.20 -4.04
C ALA A 224 26.13 -0.78 -3.30
N ARG A 225 26.72 -1.59 -2.41
CA ARG A 225 25.95 -2.44 -1.49
C ARG A 225 25.28 -1.60 -0.40
N ALA A 226 24.22 -2.14 0.21
CA ALA A 226 23.46 -1.45 1.27
C ALA A 226 24.35 -0.84 2.39
N ASN A 227 25.31 -1.60 2.92
CA ASN A 227 26.23 -1.10 3.96
C ASN A 227 27.13 0.05 3.46
N THR A 228 27.50 0.05 2.18
CA THR A 228 28.29 1.12 1.58
C THR A 228 27.44 2.38 1.39
N LYS A 229 26.21 2.25 0.90
CA LYS A 229 25.24 3.36 0.80
C LYS A 229 25.02 4.01 2.16
N ALA A 230 24.75 3.20 3.19
CA ALA A 230 24.57 3.68 4.56
C ALA A 230 25.82 4.38 5.12
N GLY A 231 27.02 3.87 4.79
CA GLY A 231 28.29 4.51 5.17
C GLY A 231 28.46 5.88 4.54
N LEU A 232 28.21 6.01 3.23
CA LEU A 232 28.30 7.29 2.51
C LEU A 232 27.35 8.35 3.10
N ILE A 233 26.10 7.96 3.38
CA ILE A 233 25.11 8.85 4.01
C ILE A 233 25.57 9.26 5.42
N ALA A 234 26.09 8.32 6.21
CA ALA A 234 26.55 8.60 7.57
C ALA A 234 27.78 9.54 7.59
N ASP A 235 28.72 9.33 6.67
CA ASP A 235 29.91 10.18 6.53
C ASP A 235 29.50 11.61 6.14
N GLU A 236 28.61 11.77 5.15
CA GLU A 236 28.12 13.09 4.72
C GLU A 236 27.33 13.81 5.83
N ARG A 237 26.47 13.09 6.56
CA ARG A 237 25.78 13.63 7.75
C ARG A 237 26.77 14.14 8.79
N ALA A 238 27.86 13.40 9.02
CA ALA A 238 28.89 13.81 9.98
C ALA A 238 29.66 15.04 9.50
N GLU A 239 29.93 15.16 8.20
CA GLU A 239 30.58 16.34 7.61
C GLU A 239 29.71 17.59 7.74
N ARG A 240 28.41 17.51 7.42
CA ARG A 240 27.48 18.64 7.57
C ARG A 240 27.25 19.01 9.02
N GLN A 241 27.18 18.03 9.92
CA GLN A 241 27.14 18.30 11.36
C GLN A 241 28.40 19.03 11.81
N LYS A 242 29.57 18.68 11.27
CA LYS A 242 30.82 19.38 11.57
C LYS A 242 30.81 20.83 11.06
N ALA A 243 30.23 21.08 9.89
CA ALA A 243 30.07 22.44 9.37
C ALA A 243 29.17 23.31 10.26
N ILE A 244 28.10 22.73 10.85
CA ILE A 244 27.26 23.42 11.84
C ILE A 244 28.09 23.79 13.08
N GLU A 245 28.86 22.84 13.61
CA GLU A 245 29.73 23.07 14.77
C GLU A 245 30.75 24.18 14.49
N ASP A 246 31.41 24.15 13.33
CA ASP A 246 32.40 25.16 12.95
C ASP A 246 31.78 26.55 12.79
N ALA A 247 30.60 26.65 12.16
CA ALA A 247 29.88 27.92 12.03
C ALA A 247 29.41 28.46 13.41
N GLN A 248 29.00 27.58 14.32
CA GLN A 248 28.63 27.94 15.69
C GLN A 248 29.85 28.42 16.49
N ASP A 249 30.98 27.73 16.37
CA ASP A 249 32.24 28.11 17.01
C ASP A 249 32.70 29.51 16.54
N ASP A 250 32.56 29.82 15.24
CA ASP A 250 32.86 31.15 14.69
C ASP A 250 31.92 32.23 15.26
N LEU A 251 30.62 31.96 15.33
CA LEU A 251 29.64 32.88 15.93
C LEU A 251 29.90 33.10 17.42
N ASP A 252 30.22 32.05 18.16
CA ASP A 252 30.55 32.11 19.59
C ASP A 252 31.85 32.86 19.83
N ALA A 253 32.88 32.65 19.01
CA ALA A 253 34.13 33.41 19.07
C ALA A 253 33.90 34.90 18.81
N ALA A 254 33.12 35.26 17.79
CA ALA A 254 32.74 36.63 17.49
C ALA A 254 31.97 37.26 18.65
N ASN A 255 31.01 36.53 19.22
CA ASN A 255 30.23 36.99 20.37
C ASN A 255 31.08 37.19 21.63
N ALA A 256 32.04 36.28 21.88
CA ALA A 256 32.98 36.38 22.99
C ALA A 256 33.90 37.59 22.85
N ALA A 257 34.42 37.85 21.64
CA ALA A 257 35.26 39.02 21.36
C ALA A 257 34.53 40.34 21.63
N ILE A 258 33.26 40.46 21.19
CA ILE A 258 32.43 41.63 21.48
C ILE A 258 32.19 41.78 23.00
N ASN A 259 31.88 40.67 23.69
CA ASN A 259 31.56 40.69 25.11
C ASN A 259 32.76 41.02 26.01
N ALA A 260 33.98 40.76 25.54
CA ALA A 260 35.21 41.13 26.24
C ALA A 260 35.46 42.65 26.25
N ILE A 261 34.81 43.41 25.34
CA ILE A 261 34.98 44.85 25.20
C ILE A 261 33.85 45.58 25.94
N SER A 262 34.22 46.31 26.99
CA SER A 262 33.26 47.02 27.84
C SER A 262 32.39 47.99 27.03
N GLY A 263 31.07 47.82 27.13
CA GLY A 263 30.09 48.68 26.48
C GLY A 263 29.82 48.37 25.00
N LEU A 264 30.66 47.59 24.32
CA LEU A 264 30.52 47.33 22.88
C LEU A 264 29.24 46.57 22.55
N ARG A 265 28.95 45.47 23.27
CA ARG A 265 27.69 44.71 23.11
C ARG A 265 26.45 45.60 23.28
N VAL A 266 26.45 46.47 24.29
CA VAL A 266 25.32 47.35 24.58
C VAL A 266 25.16 48.39 23.48
N ALA A 267 26.25 48.98 23.01
CA ALA A 267 26.22 49.91 21.89
C ALA A 267 25.74 49.22 20.61
N LEU A 268 26.20 48.00 20.34
CA LEU A 268 25.78 47.20 19.18
C LEU A 268 24.28 46.96 19.22
N ASN A 269 23.75 46.42 20.33
CA ASN A 269 22.34 46.15 20.49
C ASN A 269 21.49 47.42 20.33
N ASN A 270 21.95 48.56 20.87
CA ASN A 270 21.26 49.83 20.70
C ASN A 270 21.26 50.31 19.23
N TYR A 271 22.36 50.12 18.52
CA TYR A 271 22.46 50.42 17.10
C TYR A 271 21.54 49.51 16.28
N THR A 272 21.64 48.19 16.42
CA THR A 272 20.80 47.22 15.69
C THR A 272 19.30 47.45 15.96
N ASN A 273 18.91 47.73 17.21
CA ASN A 273 17.53 48.08 17.54
C ASN A 273 17.06 49.39 16.87
N ALA A 274 17.96 50.38 16.74
CA ALA A 274 17.64 51.63 16.09
C ALA A 274 17.58 51.49 14.55
N VAL A 275 18.39 50.61 13.95
CA VAL A 275 18.29 50.20 12.54
C VAL A 275 16.92 49.59 12.28
N ALA A 276 16.54 48.55 13.04
CA ALA A 276 15.24 47.90 12.90
C ALA A 276 14.06 48.86 13.09
N ALA A 277 14.16 49.80 14.04
CA ALA A 277 13.15 50.83 14.23
C ALA A 277 13.07 51.82 13.06
N SER A 278 14.19 52.15 12.41
CA SER A 278 14.21 52.99 11.21
C SER A 278 13.57 52.26 10.03
N GLU A 279 13.95 51.01 9.78
CA GLU A 279 13.37 50.18 8.72
C GLU A 279 11.85 50.01 8.87
N ALA A 280 11.38 49.74 10.10
CA ALA A 280 9.96 49.65 10.39
C ALA A 280 9.22 50.98 10.16
N ALA A 281 9.85 52.11 10.50
CA ALA A 281 9.26 53.43 10.28
C ALA A 281 9.23 53.79 8.78
N ASP A 282 10.25 53.41 8.01
CA ASP A 282 10.29 53.58 6.56
C ASP A 282 9.24 52.73 5.86
N ALA A 283 9.04 51.47 6.30
CA ALA A 283 7.96 50.62 5.80
C ALA A 283 6.57 51.21 6.11
N ALA A 284 6.38 51.76 7.32
CA ALA A 284 5.14 52.44 7.69
C ALA A 284 4.90 53.71 6.85
N LEU A 285 5.95 54.46 6.54
CA LEU A 285 5.89 55.60 5.62
C LEU A 285 5.50 55.16 4.21
N ALA A 286 6.10 54.10 3.67
CA ALA A 286 5.75 53.58 2.35
C ALA A 286 4.27 53.16 2.28
N SER A 287 3.77 52.50 3.32
CA SER A 287 2.35 52.13 3.43
C SER A 287 1.44 53.37 3.48
N ALA A 288 1.76 54.35 4.33
CA ALA A 288 0.97 55.58 4.44
C ALA A 288 0.99 56.43 3.15
N ALA A 289 2.11 56.41 2.42
CA ALA A 289 2.21 57.07 1.11
C ALA A 289 1.33 56.39 0.06
N ALA A 290 1.27 55.06 0.03
CA ALA A 290 0.37 54.32 -0.85
C ALA A 290 -1.11 54.59 -0.53
N ASP A 291 -1.46 54.69 0.75
CA ASP A 291 -2.81 55.07 1.18
C ASP A 291 -3.16 56.50 0.75
N ALA A 292 -2.21 57.43 0.85
CA ALA A 292 -2.37 58.79 0.38
C ALA A 292 -2.55 58.87 -1.15
N ASP A 293 -1.79 58.09 -1.92
CA ASP A 293 -1.98 57.97 -3.38
C ASP A 293 -3.39 57.46 -3.72
N GLY A 294 -3.86 56.42 -3.01
CA GLY A 294 -5.20 55.88 -3.17
C GLY A 294 -6.29 56.91 -2.82
N ALA A 295 -6.10 57.67 -1.74
CA ALA A 295 -7.02 58.72 -1.34
C ALA A 295 -7.04 59.89 -2.33
N GLU A 296 -5.89 60.22 -2.93
CA GLU A 296 -5.75 61.26 -3.96
C GLU A 296 -6.53 60.90 -5.22
N VAL A 297 -6.36 59.67 -5.72
CA VAL A 297 -7.13 59.16 -6.87
C VAL A 297 -8.62 59.11 -6.56
N ALA A 298 -8.99 58.64 -5.36
CA ALA A 298 -10.39 58.56 -4.95
C ALA A 298 -11.01 59.95 -4.73
N PHE A 299 -10.21 60.96 -4.38
CA PHE A 299 -10.63 62.34 -4.32
C PHE A 299 -10.83 62.89 -5.74
N ALA A 300 -9.86 62.74 -6.64
CA ALA A 300 -9.98 63.18 -8.04
C ALA A 300 -11.22 62.58 -8.72
N ASN A 301 -11.43 61.27 -8.61
CA ASN A 301 -12.59 60.58 -9.21
C ASN A 301 -13.96 61.05 -8.68
N ARG A 302 -14.03 61.57 -7.44
CA ARG A 302 -15.29 62.09 -6.88
C ARG A 302 -15.60 63.52 -7.32
N ASN A 303 -14.63 64.16 -7.94
CA ASN A 303 -14.73 65.54 -8.38
C ASN A 303 -14.47 65.57 -9.88
N ASP A 304 -15.48 65.19 -10.69
CA ASP A 304 -15.43 65.03 -12.16
C ASP A 304 -14.83 66.22 -12.96
N ALA A 305 -14.65 67.38 -12.33
CA ALA A 305 -13.98 68.55 -12.90
C ALA A 305 -12.44 68.51 -12.77
N TYR A 306 -11.85 67.55 -12.06
CA TYR A 306 -10.43 67.53 -11.68
C TYR A 306 -9.76 66.19 -12.04
N ASP A 307 -8.66 66.26 -12.79
CA ASP A 307 -7.70 65.16 -12.94
C ASP A 307 -6.71 65.22 -11.77
N VAL A 308 -6.01 64.11 -11.47
CA VAL A 308 -4.96 64.03 -10.44
C VAL A 308 -3.89 65.11 -10.66
N ALA A 309 -3.64 65.47 -11.92
CA ALA A 309 -2.75 66.57 -12.34
C ALA A 309 -3.18 67.97 -11.87
N GLY A 310 -4.40 68.12 -11.35
CA GLY A 310 -4.93 69.38 -10.80
C GLY A 310 -4.65 69.58 -9.31
N ILE A 311 -4.04 68.61 -8.64
CA ILE A 311 -3.62 68.66 -7.23
C ILE A 311 -2.13 69.02 -7.19
N SER A 312 -1.79 70.14 -6.56
CA SER A 312 -0.41 70.54 -6.30
C SER A 312 -0.10 70.54 -4.81
N TYR A 313 1.08 70.03 -4.48
CA TYR A 313 1.63 69.98 -3.14
C TYR A 313 2.68 71.08 -3.02
N GLU A 314 2.43 72.06 -2.15
CA GLU A 314 3.16 73.31 -2.11
C GLU A 314 3.63 73.69 -0.69
N ASP A 315 4.59 74.59 -0.62
CA ASP A 315 4.96 75.34 0.57
C ASP A 315 4.87 76.87 0.33
N ALA A 316 5.49 77.68 1.19
CA ALA A 316 5.48 79.13 1.05
C ALA A 316 6.23 79.65 -0.20
N GLU A 317 7.09 78.83 -0.80
CA GLU A 317 7.92 79.15 -1.96
C GLU A 317 7.38 78.54 -3.27
N GLY A 318 6.48 77.55 -3.18
CA GLY A 318 5.77 76.96 -4.31
C GLY A 318 5.73 75.43 -4.25
N PRO A 319 5.65 74.73 -5.40
CA PRO A 319 5.61 73.27 -5.42
C PRO A 319 6.84 72.62 -4.76
N VAL A 320 6.59 71.65 -3.89
CA VAL A 320 7.64 70.90 -3.19
C VAL A 320 8.01 69.62 -3.93
N ALA A 321 9.22 69.12 -3.66
CA ALA A 321 9.73 67.91 -4.30
C ALA A 321 9.07 66.62 -3.78
N THR A 322 8.65 66.60 -2.51
CA THR A 322 7.94 65.47 -1.92
C THR A 322 6.63 65.93 -1.29
N ARG A 323 5.58 65.11 -1.40
CA ARG A 323 4.28 65.39 -0.79
C ARG A 323 4.36 65.53 0.72
N ALA A 324 5.24 64.75 1.35
CA ALA A 324 5.49 64.81 2.78
C ALA A 324 6.07 66.16 3.23
N ASP A 325 6.76 66.92 2.36
CA ASP A 325 7.29 68.25 2.68
C ASP A 325 6.24 69.36 2.57
N ALA A 326 5.11 69.09 1.91
CA ALA A 326 4.09 70.09 1.66
C ALA A 326 3.54 70.67 2.96
N THR A 327 3.23 71.96 2.90
CA THR A 327 2.48 72.66 3.95
C THR A 327 1.13 73.16 3.43
N LEU A 328 0.91 73.09 2.13
CA LEU A 328 -0.29 73.48 1.43
C LEU A 328 -0.66 72.37 0.43
N VAL A 329 -1.93 72.04 0.35
CA VAL A 329 -2.51 71.23 -0.73
C VAL A 329 -3.41 72.17 -1.50
N VAL A 330 -3.11 72.33 -2.78
CA VAL A 330 -3.76 73.28 -3.67
C VAL A 330 -4.47 72.49 -4.76
N VAL A 331 -5.74 72.80 -4.99
CA VAL A 331 -6.54 72.21 -6.06
C VAL A 331 -7.07 73.35 -6.90
N ASN A 332 -6.70 73.41 -8.18
CA ASN A 332 -7.11 74.47 -9.11
C ASN A 332 -6.82 75.90 -8.59
N ASN A 333 -5.59 76.12 -8.10
CA ASN A 333 -5.12 77.40 -7.53
C ASN A 333 -5.85 77.84 -6.24
N GLU A 334 -6.67 76.98 -5.62
CA GLU A 334 -7.29 77.22 -4.32
C GLU A 334 -6.70 76.27 -3.28
N THR A 335 -6.24 76.80 -2.15
CA THR A 335 -5.73 76.00 -1.04
C THR A 335 -6.89 75.26 -0.37
N VAL A 336 -6.90 73.94 -0.46
CA VAL A 336 -7.93 73.09 0.15
C VAL A 336 -7.51 72.53 1.50
N LEU A 337 -6.20 72.37 1.73
CA LEU A 337 -5.62 72.00 3.03
C LEU A 337 -4.38 72.86 3.32
N GLN A 338 -4.22 73.23 4.57
CA GLN A 338 -3.09 73.99 5.09
C GLN A 338 -2.58 73.32 6.37
N LEU A 339 -1.27 73.21 6.52
CA LEU A 339 -0.66 72.77 7.79
C LEU A 339 -0.76 73.89 8.84
N ASN A 340 -1.27 73.56 10.03
CA ASN A 340 -1.32 74.48 11.16
C ASN A 340 0.00 74.47 11.96
N ALA A 341 0.08 75.35 12.96
CA ALA A 341 1.27 75.45 13.83
C ALA A 341 1.54 74.17 14.67
N GLN A 342 0.57 73.27 14.77
CA GLN A 342 0.68 71.97 15.42
C GLN A 342 1.10 70.86 14.45
N GLY A 343 1.39 71.17 13.18
CA GLY A 343 1.79 70.20 12.17
C GLY A 343 0.63 69.36 11.62
N GLN A 344 -0.61 69.81 11.77
CA GLN A 344 -1.79 69.12 11.27
C GLN A 344 -2.36 69.82 10.04
N TYR A 345 -2.71 69.06 9.01
CA TYR A 345 -3.52 69.57 7.91
C TYR A 345 -4.90 69.95 8.42
N VAL A 346 -5.30 71.18 8.13
CA VAL A 346 -6.61 71.74 8.43
C VAL A 346 -7.21 72.35 7.17
N ILE A 347 -8.53 72.36 7.08
CA ILE A 347 -9.26 73.03 6.01
C ILE A 347 -9.23 74.55 6.26
N PRO A 348 -8.79 75.39 5.29
CA PRO A 348 -8.77 76.84 5.45
C PRO A 348 -10.15 77.43 5.78
N GLN A 349 -10.16 78.48 6.60
CA GLN A 349 -11.40 79.16 6.98
C GLN A 349 -12.07 79.79 5.75
N GLY A 350 -13.35 79.47 5.54
CA GLY A 350 -14.15 80.01 4.44
C GLY A 350 -14.17 79.13 3.18
N LEU A 351 -13.45 78.01 3.15
CA LEU A 351 -13.53 77.05 2.05
C LEU A 351 -14.92 76.37 2.02
N PRO A 352 -15.64 76.38 0.89
CA PRO A 352 -16.92 75.68 0.75
C PRO A 352 -16.67 74.16 0.60
N VAL A 353 -16.48 73.46 1.71
CA VAL A 353 -16.12 72.01 1.74
C VAL A 353 -17.10 71.12 0.96
N ALA A 354 -18.34 71.55 0.80
CA ALA A 354 -19.35 70.85 -0.01
C ALA A 354 -18.95 70.73 -1.50
N ASP A 355 -18.08 71.61 -1.99
CA ASP A 355 -17.59 71.63 -3.36
C ASP A 355 -16.43 70.64 -3.58
N TYR A 356 -15.93 69.99 -2.50
CA TYR A 356 -14.82 69.05 -2.52
C TYR A 356 -15.17 67.71 -1.84
N PRO A 357 -16.11 66.91 -2.38
CA PRO A 357 -16.40 65.57 -1.87
C PRO A 357 -15.14 64.71 -1.74
N GLY A 358 -14.99 64.05 -0.58
CA GLY A 358 -13.83 63.21 -0.27
C GLY A 358 -12.63 63.96 0.33
N LEU A 359 -12.67 65.29 0.44
CA LEU A 359 -11.54 66.09 0.97
C LEU A 359 -11.12 65.66 2.39
N SER A 360 -12.07 65.26 3.24
CA SER A 360 -11.75 64.77 4.59
C SER A 360 -10.99 63.45 4.60
N ALA A 361 -11.25 62.57 3.62
CA ALA A 361 -10.53 61.31 3.48
C ALA A 361 -9.11 61.55 2.96
N LEU A 362 -8.97 62.43 1.96
CA LEU A 362 -7.66 62.89 1.48
C LEU A 362 -6.85 63.54 2.61
N GLN A 363 -7.46 64.46 3.37
CA GLN A 363 -6.84 65.09 4.54
C GLN A 363 -6.33 64.07 5.55
N ALA A 364 -7.14 63.04 5.88
CA ALA A 364 -6.75 62.03 6.83
C ALA A 364 -5.55 61.19 6.34
N ALA A 365 -5.55 60.81 5.06
CA ALA A 365 -4.45 60.04 4.48
C ALA A 365 -3.14 60.85 4.41
N LEU A 366 -3.21 62.12 3.96
CA LEU A 366 -2.06 63.03 3.96
C LEU A 366 -1.54 63.33 5.36
N GLN A 367 -2.44 63.40 6.35
CA GLN A 367 -2.05 63.55 7.75
C GLN A 367 -1.29 62.32 8.28
N ALA A 368 -1.73 61.11 7.89
CA ALA A 368 -1.08 59.86 8.27
C ALA A 368 0.31 59.74 7.64
N GLU A 369 0.45 60.05 6.35
CA GLU A 369 1.74 60.08 5.64
C GLU A 369 2.71 61.09 6.27
N LYS A 370 2.25 62.31 6.60
CA LYS A 370 3.09 63.31 7.29
C LYS A 370 3.57 62.82 8.66
N ALA A 371 2.70 62.17 9.42
CA ALA A 371 3.05 61.60 10.73
C ALA A 371 4.06 60.44 10.58
N ALA A 372 3.86 59.56 9.60
CA ALA A 372 4.78 58.47 9.30
C ALA A 372 6.16 59.00 8.86
N SER A 373 6.19 60.04 8.01
CA SER A 373 7.43 60.68 7.57
C SER A 373 8.21 61.30 8.73
N THR A 374 7.51 61.97 9.66
CA THR A 374 8.12 62.51 10.88
C THR A 374 8.71 61.40 11.77
N THR A 375 8.00 60.27 11.84
CA THR A 375 8.43 59.09 12.60
C THR A 375 9.70 58.48 11.98
N ALA A 376 9.70 58.27 10.66
CA ALA A 376 10.87 57.79 9.91
C ALA A 376 12.10 58.70 10.10
N ALA A 377 11.92 60.02 9.96
CA ALA A 377 13.00 60.97 10.18
C ALA A 377 13.56 60.92 11.62
N THR A 378 12.70 60.73 12.62
CA THR A 378 13.11 60.61 14.03
C THR A 378 13.85 59.29 14.29
N ALA A 379 13.39 58.20 13.67
CA ALA A 379 14.03 56.89 13.78
C ALA A 379 15.43 56.90 13.15
N LEU A 380 15.57 57.49 11.96
CA LEU A 380 16.86 57.67 11.28
C LEU A 380 17.85 58.51 12.12
N GLN A 381 17.38 59.62 12.71
CA GLN A 381 18.22 60.42 13.61
C GLN A 381 18.66 59.61 14.84
N THR A 382 17.77 58.76 15.36
CA THR A 382 18.10 57.87 16.49
C THR A 382 19.16 56.85 16.08
N GLN A 383 19.01 56.21 14.92
CA GLN A 383 19.99 55.29 14.34
C GLN A 383 21.37 55.96 14.22
N GLN A 384 21.44 57.14 13.59
CA GLN A 384 22.69 57.90 13.44
C GLN A 384 23.33 58.26 14.79
N ALA A 385 22.52 58.60 15.79
CA ALA A 385 23.01 58.87 17.14
C ALA A 385 23.57 57.61 17.82
N ARG A 386 22.96 56.43 17.61
CA ARG A 386 23.46 55.15 18.12
C ARG A 386 24.73 54.70 17.42
N GLU A 387 24.81 54.87 16.11
CA GLU A 387 26.02 54.62 15.32
C GLU A 387 27.18 55.48 15.83
N THR A 388 26.95 56.78 16.02
CA THR A 388 27.96 57.69 16.60
C THR A 388 28.39 57.23 18.00
N THR A 389 27.44 56.75 18.82
CA THR A 389 27.75 56.23 20.16
C THR A 389 28.64 55.00 20.10
N PHE A 390 28.37 54.09 19.16
CA PHE A 390 29.16 52.89 18.93
C PHE A 390 30.58 53.23 18.45
N ASN A 391 30.68 54.04 17.39
CA ASN A 391 31.96 54.37 16.74
C ASN A 391 32.90 55.20 17.64
N ASN A 392 32.37 55.78 18.74
CA ASN A 392 33.16 56.50 19.74
C ASN A 392 33.76 55.59 20.83
N ILE A 393 33.51 54.27 20.82
CA ILE A 393 34.16 53.33 21.72
C ILE A 393 35.61 53.17 21.29
N GLU A 394 36.55 53.63 22.11
CA GLU A 394 37.98 53.47 21.84
C GLU A 394 38.41 52.01 22.04
N LEU A 395 39.00 51.43 20.99
CA LEU A 395 39.60 50.11 21.01
C LEU A 395 41.11 50.21 21.26
N THR A 396 41.64 49.31 22.08
CA THR A 396 43.09 49.09 22.16
C THR A 396 43.54 48.19 21.01
N THR A 397 44.82 48.27 20.64
CA THR A 397 45.40 47.39 19.59
C THR A 397 45.14 45.91 19.87
N ALA A 398 45.20 45.47 21.13
CA ALA A 398 44.91 44.09 21.50
C ALA A 398 43.43 43.71 21.30
N GLN A 399 42.50 44.65 21.48
CA GLN A 399 41.08 44.42 21.23
C GLN A 399 40.76 44.42 19.73
N GLU A 400 41.39 45.29 18.94
CA GLU A 400 41.29 45.27 17.48
C GLU A 400 41.81 43.94 16.92
N GLU A 401 43.00 43.49 17.37
CA GLU A 401 43.57 42.20 16.99
C GLU A 401 42.66 41.02 17.38
N ALA A 402 42.01 41.09 18.55
CA ALA A 402 41.08 40.06 19.01
C ALA A 402 39.78 40.02 18.18
N LEU A 403 39.24 41.18 17.78
CA LEU A 403 38.09 41.25 16.88
C LEU A 403 38.46 40.70 15.49
N ILE A 404 39.60 41.10 14.94
CA ILE A 404 40.07 40.59 13.63
C ILE A 404 40.25 39.07 13.68
N ALA A 405 40.83 38.54 14.75
CA ALA A 405 40.99 37.10 14.95
C ALA A 405 39.65 36.35 15.07
N ALA A 406 38.58 37.04 15.50
CA ALA A 406 37.23 36.52 15.60
C ALA A 406 36.37 36.79 14.34
N GLY A 407 36.99 37.12 13.20
CA GLY A 407 36.32 37.24 11.91
C GLY A 407 35.94 38.66 11.47
N PHE A 408 36.13 39.68 12.32
CA PHE A 408 35.84 41.08 11.96
C PHE A 408 36.97 41.69 11.13
N THR A 409 37.01 41.39 9.82
CA THR A 409 38.12 41.76 8.91
C THR A 409 37.90 43.06 8.11
N GLY A 410 36.71 43.66 8.20
CA GLY A 410 36.34 44.92 7.56
C GLY A 410 36.45 46.14 8.49
N ASP A 411 35.65 47.16 8.21
CA ASP A 411 35.53 48.32 9.09
C ASP A 411 34.95 47.90 10.44
N LEU A 412 35.65 48.21 11.54
CA LEU A 412 35.22 47.91 12.91
C LEU A 412 34.18 48.94 13.42
N ASP A 413 33.32 49.41 12.54
CA ASP A 413 32.21 50.30 12.87
C ASP A 413 30.92 49.51 13.19
N ALA A 414 29.87 50.24 13.57
CA ALA A 414 28.61 49.63 13.99
C ALA A 414 27.99 48.76 12.89
N ALA A 415 28.03 49.22 11.64
CA ALA A 415 27.45 48.54 10.49
C ALA A 415 28.26 47.29 10.12
N GLY A 416 29.58 47.41 10.08
CA GLY A 416 30.49 46.30 9.78
C GLY A 416 30.39 45.17 10.80
N ILE A 417 30.42 45.50 12.10
CA ILE A 417 30.29 44.49 13.16
C ILE A 417 28.89 43.85 13.17
N ALA A 418 27.82 44.63 13.01
CA ALA A 418 26.47 44.09 12.92
C ALA A 418 26.30 43.17 11.70
N GLY A 419 26.85 43.58 10.55
CA GLY A 419 26.84 42.80 9.32
C GLY A 419 27.61 41.47 9.44
N THR A 420 28.79 41.47 10.06
CA THR A 420 29.54 40.23 10.33
C THR A 420 28.75 39.29 11.23
N ILE A 421 28.14 39.76 12.33
CA ILE A 421 27.33 38.90 13.21
C ILE A 421 26.14 38.30 12.46
N SER A 422 25.39 39.13 11.72
CA SER A 422 24.26 38.64 10.93
C SER A 422 24.70 37.62 9.86
N GLY A 423 25.87 37.82 9.24
CA GLY A 423 26.44 36.86 8.30
C GLY A 423 26.83 35.52 8.95
N LEU A 424 27.37 35.54 10.18
CA LEU A 424 27.69 34.33 10.93
C LEU A 424 26.42 33.60 11.39
N GLU A 425 25.39 34.32 11.85
CA GLU A 425 24.08 33.74 12.16
C GLU A 425 23.47 33.07 10.91
N GLY A 426 23.53 33.73 9.75
CA GLY A 426 23.09 33.17 8.48
C GLY A 426 23.93 31.97 8.02
N ALA A 427 25.23 31.91 8.34
CA ALA A 427 26.07 30.76 8.05
C ALA A 427 25.68 29.53 8.88
N VAL A 428 25.33 29.73 10.16
CA VAL A 428 24.79 28.66 11.01
C VAL A 428 23.47 28.13 10.45
N GLU A 429 22.54 29.03 10.09
CA GLU A 429 21.26 28.65 9.48
C GLU A 429 21.46 27.91 8.16
N ALA A 430 22.34 28.40 7.29
CA ALA A 430 22.66 27.75 6.02
C ALA A 430 23.23 26.33 6.23
N ALA A 431 24.15 26.14 7.17
CA ALA A 431 24.70 24.82 7.48
C ALA A 431 23.65 23.86 8.10
N GLN A 432 22.68 24.38 8.86
CA GLN A 432 21.56 23.60 9.37
C GLN A 432 20.60 23.18 8.28
N ASN A 433 20.32 24.08 7.33
CA ASN A 433 19.45 23.79 6.19
C ASN A 433 20.05 22.69 5.31
N THR A 434 21.36 22.71 5.02
CA THR A 434 21.98 21.61 4.25
C THR A 434 21.82 20.26 4.95
N LEU A 435 22.03 20.17 6.28
CA LEU A 435 21.79 18.89 6.98
C LEU A 435 20.32 18.47 6.94
N THR A 436 19.39 19.43 6.97
CA THR A 436 17.95 19.19 6.85
C THR A 436 17.60 18.62 5.47
N ASP A 437 18.06 19.27 4.40
CA ASP A 437 17.83 18.86 3.02
C ASP A 437 18.34 17.43 2.76
N LEU A 438 19.53 17.08 3.26
CA LEU A 438 20.05 15.71 3.20
C LEU A 438 19.17 14.71 3.93
N ASN A 439 18.68 15.05 5.11
CA ASN A 439 17.85 14.14 5.88
C ASN A 439 16.49 13.92 5.21
N GLU A 440 15.92 14.95 4.60
CA GLU A 440 14.68 14.85 3.82
C GLU A 440 14.89 13.97 2.58
N ALA A 441 15.97 14.18 1.82
CA ALA A 441 16.29 13.36 0.66
C ALA A 441 16.54 11.87 1.02
N VAL A 442 17.23 11.61 2.14
CA VAL A 442 17.41 10.24 2.65
C VAL A 442 16.07 9.62 3.03
N ALA A 443 15.20 10.35 3.75
CA ALA A 443 13.91 9.84 4.18
C ALA A 443 12.98 9.53 3.01
N ALA A 444 12.94 10.38 1.99
CA ALA A 444 12.19 10.16 0.76
C ALA A 444 12.65 8.87 0.06
N TRP A 445 13.96 8.71 -0.14
CA TRP A 445 14.53 7.51 -0.77
C TRP A 445 14.27 6.23 0.04
N GLU A 446 14.48 6.26 1.36
CA GLU A 446 14.23 5.10 2.23
C GLU A 446 12.74 4.70 2.24
N ALA A 447 11.82 5.67 2.17
CA ALA A 447 10.39 5.41 2.14
C ALA A 447 9.97 4.65 0.86
N VAL A 448 10.42 5.08 -0.31
CA VAL A 448 10.07 4.39 -1.58
C VAL A 448 10.79 3.05 -1.75
N VAL A 449 12.00 2.90 -1.22
CA VAL A 449 12.69 1.59 -1.17
C VAL A 449 11.93 0.59 -0.30
N ALA A 450 11.32 1.05 0.79
CA ALA A 450 10.49 0.19 1.63
C ALA A 450 9.24 -0.29 0.87
N LEU A 451 8.59 0.59 0.09
CA LEU A 451 7.46 0.23 -0.78
C LEU A 451 7.88 -0.80 -1.85
N GLU A 452 9.02 -0.60 -2.50
CA GLU A 452 9.54 -1.55 -3.51
C GLU A 452 9.78 -2.94 -2.90
N ALA A 453 10.35 -2.99 -1.70
CA ALA A 453 10.59 -4.25 -0.98
C ALA A 453 9.28 -4.95 -0.58
N GLU A 454 8.29 -4.21 -0.10
CA GLU A 454 6.97 -4.76 0.27
C GLU A 454 6.23 -5.31 -0.95
N LEU A 455 6.20 -4.57 -2.06
CA LEU A 455 5.62 -5.06 -3.33
C LEU A 455 6.30 -6.34 -3.80
N THR A 456 7.64 -6.41 -3.69
CA THR A 456 8.38 -7.62 -4.06
C THR A 456 7.93 -8.81 -3.22
N SER A 457 7.80 -8.65 -1.90
CA SER A 457 7.33 -9.73 -1.02
C SER A 457 5.89 -10.14 -1.28
N LEU A 458 4.99 -9.19 -1.61
CA LEU A 458 3.61 -9.51 -1.97
C LEU A 458 3.54 -10.33 -3.26
N GLU A 459 4.35 -9.99 -4.25
CA GLU A 459 4.41 -10.77 -5.48
C GLU A 459 5.08 -12.13 -5.32
N GLU A 460 6.09 -12.25 -4.48
CA GLU A 460 6.66 -13.56 -4.11
C GLU A 460 5.60 -14.45 -3.43
N ALA A 461 4.71 -13.87 -2.61
CA ALA A 461 3.60 -14.60 -2.01
C ALA A 461 2.55 -15.02 -3.06
N ARG A 462 2.23 -14.14 -4.02
CA ARG A 462 1.36 -14.47 -5.16
C ARG A 462 1.94 -15.61 -6.00
N GLU A 463 3.23 -15.54 -6.33
CA GLU A 463 3.91 -16.58 -7.11
C GLU A 463 3.92 -17.91 -6.35
N ALA A 464 4.20 -17.90 -5.04
CA ALA A 464 4.15 -19.12 -4.23
C ALA A 464 2.74 -19.75 -4.20
N ALA A 465 1.68 -18.94 -4.15
CA ALA A 465 0.31 -19.42 -4.22
C ALA A 465 -0.03 -19.99 -5.62
N PHE A 466 0.48 -19.36 -6.69
CA PHE A 466 0.37 -19.88 -8.05
C PHE A 466 1.09 -21.22 -8.20
N ASP A 467 2.34 -21.32 -7.75
CA ASP A 467 3.16 -22.54 -7.80
C ASP A 467 2.52 -23.67 -6.99
N ALA A 468 1.90 -23.37 -5.83
CA ALA A 468 1.17 -24.37 -5.05
C ALA A 468 0.05 -25.07 -5.87
N ILE A 469 -0.57 -24.37 -6.81
CA ILE A 469 -1.57 -24.93 -7.72
C ILE A 469 -0.88 -25.65 -8.89
N ASN A 470 0.10 -24.97 -9.51
CA ASN A 470 0.60 -25.30 -10.83
C ASN A 470 1.73 -26.34 -10.84
N ASP A 471 2.51 -26.42 -9.76
CA ASP A 471 3.61 -27.36 -9.66
C ASP A 471 3.11 -28.79 -9.53
N SER A 472 3.93 -29.72 -10.01
CA SER A 472 3.62 -31.15 -9.90
C SER A 472 3.60 -31.59 -8.44
N VAL A 473 2.91 -32.69 -8.15
CA VAL A 473 2.93 -33.30 -6.81
C VAL A 473 4.35 -33.71 -6.39
N GLU A 474 5.22 -34.03 -7.35
CA GLU A 474 6.64 -34.34 -7.07
C GLU A 474 7.45 -33.10 -6.65
N ASP A 475 7.04 -31.92 -7.11
CA ASP A 475 7.66 -30.63 -6.82
C ASP A 475 7.01 -29.90 -5.63
N GLY A 476 5.94 -30.46 -5.07
CA GLY A 476 5.25 -29.96 -3.88
C GLY A 476 3.98 -29.14 -4.16
N GLY A 477 3.52 -29.08 -5.42
CA GLY A 477 2.24 -28.48 -5.81
C GLY A 477 1.10 -29.49 -5.97
N LEU A 478 -0.03 -29.04 -6.49
CA LEU A 478 -1.25 -29.84 -6.65
C LEU A 478 -1.38 -30.52 -8.02
N GLY A 479 -0.51 -30.18 -8.98
CA GLY A 479 -0.48 -30.77 -10.31
C GLY A 479 -1.67 -30.38 -11.19
N PHE A 480 -2.27 -29.21 -10.94
CA PHE A 480 -3.23 -28.60 -11.86
C PHE A 480 -2.51 -27.63 -12.79
N THR A 481 -3.11 -27.29 -13.92
CA THR A 481 -2.70 -26.12 -14.71
C THR A 481 -3.70 -25.00 -14.47
N LEU A 482 -3.26 -23.88 -13.90
CA LEU A 482 -4.13 -22.73 -13.71
C LEU A 482 -4.31 -21.99 -15.05
N LEU A 483 -5.55 -21.89 -15.51
CA LEU A 483 -5.94 -21.27 -16.77
C LEU A 483 -6.95 -20.15 -16.55
N THR A 484 -7.09 -19.27 -17.54
CA THR A 484 -8.12 -18.23 -17.55
C THR A 484 -9.31 -18.70 -18.39
N LEU A 485 -10.49 -18.09 -18.21
CA LEU A 485 -11.66 -18.39 -19.04
C LEU A 485 -11.52 -17.99 -20.52
N ALA A 486 -10.38 -17.40 -20.91
CA ALA A 486 -10.02 -17.12 -22.29
C ALA A 486 -9.21 -18.27 -22.95
N ASP A 487 -8.75 -19.23 -22.15
CA ASP A 487 -8.00 -20.39 -22.60
C ASP A 487 -8.93 -21.60 -22.79
N ASP A 488 -8.53 -22.53 -23.65
CA ASP A 488 -9.18 -23.84 -23.79
C ASP A 488 -8.55 -24.85 -22.83
N ALA A 489 -9.33 -25.87 -22.44
CA ALA A 489 -8.80 -26.98 -21.65
C ALA A 489 -7.80 -27.81 -22.47
N THR A 490 -6.86 -28.42 -21.73
CA THR A 490 -5.71 -29.17 -22.21
C THR A 490 -5.85 -30.65 -21.90
N ASP A 491 -4.81 -31.45 -22.17
CA ASP A 491 -4.80 -32.86 -21.79
C ASP A 491 -4.42 -33.09 -20.31
N ALA A 492 -4.14 -32.02 -19.55
CA ALA A 492 -3.77 -32.05 -18.14
C ALA A 492 -5.00 -31.94 -17.22
N ASN A 493 -4.79 -31.91 -15.90
CA ASN A 493 -5.86 -31.50 -14.99
C ASN A 493 -5.88 -29.98 -14.96
N ASP A 494 -6.93 -29.34 -15.46
CA ASP A 494 -6.98 -27.89 -15.50
C ASP A 494 -7.88 -27.31 -14.41
N VAL A 495 -7.52 -26.10 -13.98
CA VAL A 495 -8.35 -25.31 -13.09
C VAL A 495 -8.49 -23.89 -13.62
N PHE A 496 -9.74 -23.44 -13.72
CA PHE A 496 -10.11 -22.12 -14.16
C PHE A 496 -10.61 -21.31 -12.97
N LEU A 497 -10.09 -20.11 -12.79
CA LEU A 497 -10.57 -19.18 -11.77
C LEU A 497 -11.63 -18.26 -12.37
N PHE A 498 -12.86 -18.32 -11.85
CA PHE A 498 -13.88 -17.35 -12.22
C PHE A 498 -13.61 -16.00 -11.54
N ALA A 499 -13.78 -14.92 -12.29
CA ALA A 499 -13.76 -13.54 -11.83
C ALA A 499 -14.87 -12.74 -12.53
N ASP A 500 -15.33 -11.66 -11.91
CA ASP A 500 -16.47 -10.89 -12.40
C ASP A 500 -16.14 -10.03 -13.64
N ASP A 501 -14.85 -9.79 -13.92
CA ASP A 501 -14.38 -8.95 -15.04
C ASP A 501 -14.04 -9.71 -16.32
N VAL A 502 -14.44 -10.99 -16.41
CA VAL A 502 -14.08 -11.85 -17.54
C VAL A 502 -14.82 -11.45 -18.82
N ALA A 503 -14.26 -11.85 -19.97
CA ALA A 503 -14.93 -11.69 -21.25
C ALA A 503 -16.31 -12.34 -21.23
N ASN A 504 -17.36 -11.59 -21.60
CA ASN A 504 -18.74 -12.05 -21.58
C ASN A 504 -19.37 -11.88 -22.99
N PRO A 505 -19.73 -12.97 -23.69
CA PRO A 505 -19.64 -14.38 -23.27
C PRO A 505 -18.21 -14.95 -23.36
N ALA A 506 -17.92 -15.94 -22.50
CA ALA A 506 -16.73 -16.78 -22.55
C ALA A 506 -17.05 -18.17 -23.13
N SER A 507 -16.03 -18.85 -23.67
CA SER A 507 -16.14 -20.23 -24.14
C SER A 507 -14.87 -21.01 -23.82
N ILE A 508 -15.04 -22.24 -23.36
CA ILE A 508 -13.94 -23.18 -23.10
C ILE A 508 -14.18 -24.42 -23.96
N ASP A 509 -13.24 -24.73 -24.86
CA ASP A 509 -13.25 -25.99 -25.60
C ASP A 509 -12.50 -27.10 -24.82
N ASN A 510 -12.82 -28.37 -25.14
CA ASN A 510 -12.23 -29.59 -24.60
C ASN A 510 -12.40 -29.82 -23.07
N PHE A 511 -13.27 -29.08 -22.39
CA PHE A 511 -13.44 -29.20 -20.94
C PHE A 511 -13.94 -30.61 -20.54
N GLY A 512 -13.10 -31.37 -19.84
CA GLY A 512 -13.35 -32.74 -19.43
C GLY A 512 -13.13 -33.80 -20.51
N ASP A 513 -12.56 -33.44 -21.68
CA ASP A 513 -12.22 -34.39 -22.74
C ASP A 513 -11.02 -35.29 -22.37
N ALA A 514 -10.06 -34.72 -21.62
CA ALA A 514 -8.90 -35.41 -21.06
C ALA A 514 -8.53 -34.77 -19.71
N GLY A 515 -8.03 -35.57 -18.77
CA GLY A 515 -7.78 -35.08 -17.41
C GLY A 515 -9.07 -34.79 -16.62
N VAL A 516 -8.90 -34.08 -15.51
CA VAL A 516 -10.01 -33.55 -14.69
C VAL A 516 -9.95 -32.04 -14.72
N ASP A 517 -10.96 -31.43 -15.35
CA ASP A 517 -11.04 -29.99 -15.50
C ASP A 517 -12.06 -29.39 -14.56
N ARG A 518 -11.75 -28.20 -14.05
CA ARG A 518 -12.54 -27.54 -13.01
C ARG A 518 -12.68 -26.05 -13.23
N ILE A 519 -13.84 -25.51 -12.92
CA ILE A 519 -14.03 -24.06 -12.79
C ILE A 519 -14.39 -23.76 -11.34
N PHE A 520 -13.61 -22.89 -10.69
CA PHE A 520 -13.88 -22.45 -9.32
C PHE A 520 -14.64 -21.12 -9.33
N PHE A 521 -15.92 -21.19 -8.92
CA PHE A 521 -16.79 -20.02 -8.80
C PHE A 521 -16.72 -19.40 -7.41
N GLY A 522 -16.51 -20.22 -6.38
CA GLY A 522 -16.53 -19.81 -4.97
C GLY A 522 -17.52 -20.64 -4.15
N PRO A 523 -17.34 -20.71 -2.82
CA PRO A 523 -18.09 -21.62 -1.96
C PRO A 523 -19.58 -21.28 -1.83
N ASP A 524 -19.96 -20.03 -2.10
CA ASP A 524 -21.33 -19.54 -1.93
C ASP A 524 -22.25 -19.84 -3.14
N TYR A 525 -21.67 -20.21 -4.29
CA TYR A 525 -22.42 -20.49 -5.50
C TYR A 525 -23.15 -21.83 -5.43
N LYS A 526 -24.37 -21.87 -5.99
CA LYS A 526 -25.18 -23.08 -6.17
C LYS A 526 -25.47 -23.33 -7.64
N LEU A 527 -25.28 -24.56 -8.10
CA LEU A 527 -25.66 -24.94 -9.45
C LEU A 527 -27.16 -25.23 -9.56
N VAL A 528 -27.86 -24.53 -10.47
CA VAL A 528 -29.32 -24.61 -10.66
C VAL A 528 -29.66 -24.85 -12.12
N GLN A 529 -30.50 -25.84 -12.41
CA GLN A 529 -30.98 -26.07 -13.78
C GLN A 529 -32.10 -25.10 -14.12
N LEU A 530 -32.05 -24.45 -15.30
CA LEU A 530 -33.20 -23.70 -15.83
C LEU A 530 -34.34 -24.66 -16.19
N ALA A 531 -35.59 -24.31 -15.86
CA ALA A 531 -36.72 -25.17 -16.16
C ALA A 531 -36.97 -25.28 -17.67
N GLU A 532 -37.66 -26.34 -18.10
CA GLU A 532 -37.96 -26.55 -19.51
C GLU A 532 -38.73 -25.37 -20.12
N GLY A 533 -38.11 -24.69 -21.09
CA GLY A 533 -38.67 -23.53 -21.77
C GLY A 533 -38.43 -22.18 -21.09
N GLU A 534 -37.75 -22.15 -19.94
CA GLU A 534 -37.24 -20.93 -19.32
C GLU A 534 -35.87 -20.54 -19.92
N THR A 535 -35.59 -19.25 -19.92
CA THR A 535 -34.30 -18.68 -20.31
C THR A 535 -33.78 -17.79 -19.19
N ILE A 536 -32.50 -17.45 -19.22
CA ILE A 536 -31.91 -16.53 -18.23
C ILE A 536 -32.52 -15.11 -18.26
N ASN A 537 -33.24 -14.76 -19.34
CA ASN A 537 -33.97 -13.50 -19.45
C ASN A 537 -35.34 -13.52 -18.76
N ASP A 538 -35.78 -14.69 -18.27
CA ASP A 538 -36.94 -14.82 -17.41
C ASP A 538 -36.55 -14.57 -15.95
N ARG A 539 -37.53 -14.32 -15.08
CA ARG A 539 -37.28 -14.19 -13.63
C ARG A 539 -37.08 -15.57 -13.02
N VAL A 540 -35.84 -16.00 -12.87
CA VAL A 540 -35.43 -17.31 -12.37
C VAL A 540 -34.74 -17.18 -11.00
N GLY A 541 -34.54 -18.31 -10.32
CA GLY A 541 -33.71 -18.35 -9.12
C GLY A 541 -34.24 -17.71 -7.85
N SER A 542 -33.36 -17.68 -6.86
CA SER A 542 -33.48 -17.07 -5.55
C SER A 542 -33.15 -15.57 -5.61
N ALA A 543 -33.47 -14.87 -4.52
CA ALA A 543 -33.12 -13.46 -4.29
C ALA A 543 -32.00 -13.35 -3.22
N SER A 544 -31.53 -14.49 -2.74
CA SER A 544 -30.75 -14.58 -1.50
C SER A 544 -29.67 -15.65 -1.56
N ASP A 545 -29.64 -16.43 -2.63
CA ASP A 545 -28.62 -17.43 -2.91
C ASP A 545 -27.90 -16.99 -4.18
N LEU A 546 -26.58 -17.13 -4.19
CA LEU A 546 -25.79 -16.88 -5.38
C LEU A 546 -25.83 -18.13 -6.26
N GLU A 547 -26.27 -18.00 -7.51
CA GLU A 547 -26.60 -19.15 -8.36
C GLU A 547 -25.80 -19.15 -9.67
N ILE A 548 -25.55 -20.36 -10.15
CA ILE A 548 -25.07 -20.64 -11.50
C ILE A 548 -26.20 -21.37 -12.19
N PHE A 549 -26.91 -20.69 -13.08
CA PHE A 549 -27.93 -21.36 -13.88
C PHE A 549 -27.28 -22.13 -15.02
N TRP A 550 -27.83 -23.27 -15.40
CA TRP A 550 -27.36 -23.99 -16.57
C TRP A 550 -28.49 -24.46 -17.49
N SER A 551 -28.16 -24.55 -18.78
CA SER A 551 -29.00 -25.19 -19.80
C SER A 551 -28.15 -25.94 -20.81
N GLN A 552 -28.68 -27.03 -21.36
CA GLN A 552 -28.03 -27.78 -22.43
C GLN A 552 -28.39 -27.17 -23.79
N GLY A 553 -27.38 -26.70 -24.53
CA GLY A 553 -27.51 -26.21 -25.90
C GLY A 553 -27.04 -27.21 -26.95
N ASP A 554 -27.19 -26.84 -28.23
CA ASP A 554 -26.73 -27.65 -29.38
C ASP A 554 -25.20 -27.76 -29.48
N THR A 555 -24.47 -26.82 -28.88
CA THR A 555 -23.00 -26.70 -28.95
C THR A 555 -22.29 -27.18 -27.67
N GLY A 556 -23.03 -27.44 -26.59
CA GLY A 556 -22.47 -27.80 -25.29
C GLY A 556 -23.30 -27.25 -24.14
N LEU A 557 -22.72 -27.28 -22.94
CA LEU A 557 -23.34 -26.78 -21.71
C LEU A 557 -23.19 -25.26 -21.61
N GLN A 558 -24.29 -24.55 -21.37
CA GLN A 558 -24.26 -23.12 -21.08
C GLN A 558 -24.44 -22.87 -19.59
N LEU A 559 -23.55 -22.08 -19.01
CA LEU A 559 -23.58 -21.60 -17.64
C LEU A 559 -23.88 -20.10 -17.64
N PHE A 560 -24.72 -19.68 -16.71
CA PHE A 560 -25.10 -18.30 -16.47
C PHE A 560 -24.81 -17.98 -15.01
N VAL A 561 -23.71 -17.28 -14.77
CA VAL A 561 -23.17 -16.99 -13.45
C VAL A 561 -23.70 -15.65 -12.99
N GLU A 562 -24.34 -15.62 -11.82
CA GLU A 562 -24.82 -14.37 -11.23
C GLU A 562 -23.68 -13.52 -10.65
N ALA A 563 -23.64 -12.22 -10.98
CA ALA A 563 -22.79 -11.25 -10.28
C ALA A 563 -23.29 -10.92 -8.85
N GLY A 564 -24.50 -11.36 -8.50
CA GLY A 564 -25.09 -11.21 -7.17
C GLY A 564 -26.42 -11.95 -7.09
N ALA A 565 -26.82 -12.34 -5.88
CA ALA A 565 -27.95 -13.25 -5.60
C ALA A 565 -29.36 -12.81 -6.07
N GLU A 566 -29.48 -11.64 -6.69
CA GLU A 566 -30.73 -11.11 -7.27
C GLU A 566 -30.68 -11.09 -8.81
N ALA A 567 -29.53 -11.40 -9.42
CA ALA A 567 -29.27 -11.16 -10.84
C ALA A 567 -30.18 -12.00 -11.76
N GLY A 568 -30.45 -13.27 -11.44
CA GLY A 568 -31.40 -14.12 -12.16
C GLY A 568 -32.84 -13.64 -12.05
N ARG A 569 -33.13 -12.72 -11.11
CA ARG A 569 -34.45 -12.08 -10.95
C ARG A 569 -34.52 -10.71 -11.61
N ASP A 570 -33.38 -10.16 -12.02
CA ASP A 570 -33.31 -8.93 -12.78
C ASP A 570 -33.58 -9.23 -14.26
N LEU A 571 -34.42 -8.43 -14.90
CA LEU A 571 -34.85 -8.66 -16.29
C LEU A 571 -33.81 -8.15 -17.32
N ASN A 572 -32.55 -7.92 -16.88
CA ASN A 572 -31.42 -7.52 -17.72
C ASN A 572 -30.24 -8.48 -17.48
N ASP A 573 -29.57 -8.85 -18.55
CA ASP A 573 -28.45 -9.78 -18.59
C ASP A 573 -27.10 -9.14 -18.21
N ASP A 574 -27.08 -7.83 -17.93
CA ASP A 574 -25.86 -7.08 -17.58
C ASP A 574 -25.16 -7.62 -16.30
N ASN A 575 -25.89 -8.30 -15.42
CA ASN A 575 -25.38 -8.88 -14.16
C ASN A 575 -25.18 -10.40 -14.25
N ILE A 576 -25.20 -10.96 -15.46
CA ILE A 576 -24.99 -12.38 -15.73
C ILE A 576 -23.78 -12.56 -16.62
N THR A 577 -22.82 -13.37 -16.18
CA THR A 577 -21.71 -13.83 -17.01
C THR A 577 -22.08 -15.15 -17.69
N THR A 578 -22.01 -15.18 -19.03
CA THR A 578 -22.31 -16.40 -19.80
C THR A 578 -21.02 -17.14 -20.15
N ILE A 579 -20.95 -18.42 -19.79
CA ILE A 579 -19.83 -19.32 -20.12
C ILE A 579 -20.39 -20.50 -20.91
N THR A 580 -19.78 -20.83 -22.06
CA THR A 580 -20.12 -22.02 -22.84
C THR A 580 -19.00 -23.05 -22.74
N LEU A 581 -19.33 -24.24 -22.25
CA LEU A 581 -18.43 -25.40 -22.27
C LEU A 581 -18.76 -26.23 -23.51
N THR A 582 -17.95 -26.09 -24.56
CA THR A 582 -18.23 -26.71 -25.85
C THR A 582 -18.06 -28.23 -25.74
N GLY A 583 -19.04 -28.98 -26.28
CA GLY A 583 -18.97 -30.45 -26.30
C GLY A 583 -19.32 -31.16 -24.98
N VAL A 584 -19.51 -30.41 -23.89
CA VAL A 584 -19.85 -30.96 -22.57
C VAL A 584 -21.35 -31.20 -22.44
N ASN A 585 -21.73 -32.37 -21.89
CA ASN A 585 -23.11 -32.66 -21.52
C ASN A 585 -23.34 -32.47 -20.03
N ALA A 586 -24.55 -32.07 -19.66
CA ALA A 586 -24.94 -31.87 -18.26
C ALA A 586 -24.85 -33.13 -17.39
N GLU A 587 -24.86 -34.33 -18.00
CA GLU A 587 -24.68 -35.60 -17.29
C GLU A 587 -23.21 -35.91 -16.95
N ASP A 588 -22.27 -35.22 -17.61
CA ASP A 588 -20.82 -35.42 -17.47
C ASP A 588 -20.20 -34.44 -16.47
N ILE A 589 -21.00 -33.56 -15.84
CA ILE A 589 -20.53 -32.57 -14.88
C ILE A 589 -20.91 -32.93 -13.45
N SER A 590 -20.10 -32.46 -12.52
CA SER A 590 -20.38 -32.43 -11.09
C SER A 590 -20.21 -31.02 -10.53
N PHE A 591 -20.94 -30.71 -9.46
CA PHE A 591 -20.78 -29.45 -8.75
C PHE A 591 -20.70 -29.69 -7.24
N THR A 592 -19.51 -29.47 -6.69
CA THR A 592 -19.23 -29.72 -5.27
C THR A 592 -18.27 -28.65 -4.77
N SER A 593 -18.55 -28.09 -3.59
CA SER A 593 -17.68 -27.13 -2.90
C SER A 593 -17.26 -25.92 -3.74
N GLY A 594 -18.16 -25.43 -4.60
CA GLY A 594 -17.92 -24.27 -5.47
C GLY A 594 -17.18 -24.58 -6.77
N PHE A 595 -16.84 -25.85 -7.02
CA PHE A 595 -16.24 -26.29 -8.28
C PHE A 595 -17.28 -26.93 -9.18
N LEU A 596 -17.35 -26.49 -10.43
CA LEU A 596 -17.90 -27.28 -11.52
C LEU A 596 -16.77 -28.11 -12.12
N ALA A 597 -16.94 -29.43 -12.23
CA ALA A 597 -15.91 -30.32 -12.74
C ALA A 597 -16.44 -31.29 -13.79
N ALA A 598 -15.62 -31.64 -14.77
CA ALA A 598 -15.86 -32.67 -15.78
C ALA A 598 -14.59 -33.51 -16.02
N GLY A 599 -14.76 -34.67 -16.66
CA GLY A 599 -13.68 -35.61 -16.93
C GLY A 599 -13.54 -36.71 -15.88
N SER A 600 -12.56 -37.60 -16.07
CA SER A 600 -12.37 -38.78 -15.22
C SER A 600 -10.89 -39.03 -14.93
N ILE A 601 -10.59 -39.43 -13.69
CA ILE A 601 -9.28 -39.93 -13.31
C ILE A 601 -9.10 -41.30 -14.00
N ALA A 602 -8.10 -41.43 -14.86
CA ALA A 602 -7.81 -42.63 -15.63
C ALA A 602 -7.35 -43.83 -14.77
#